data_AF-A0A971PYN2-F1
#
_entry.id   AF-A0A971PYN2-F1
#
_cell.length_a   1.000
_cell.length_b   1.000
_cell.length_c   1.000
_cell.angle_alpha   90.00
_cell.angle_beta   90.00
_cell.angle_gamma   90.00
#
_symmetry.space_group_name_H-M   'P 1'
#
loop_
_entity.id
_entity.type
_entity.pdbx_description
1 polymer ?
#
loop_
_entity_poly.entity_id
_entity_poly.type
_entity_poly.pdbx_seq_one_letter_code
_entity_poly.pdbx_strand_id
1 'polypeptide(L)'
;MRSILRKLNQGVELGADEYQQLMDYANHLMHNSPESYAVFYEQYAFRLYQDYYTFIPRFQHGWDDLINYLLEHPQALHLFAIDPLPLEEFPQTLHPYLQYTFKQQVDSQVLRKLLRSLNQAVANMNVLPQPRQGEIVYKYEDDNSGKEIGLKSHFERLARYSFVTRLQTYRYLNRNKAAMDKFECIDDDRLGGIFTNKDKSIYYFVYLSENDPMKAQNACRVLNIAFYS
;
A
#
# COMPACT_ATOMS: atom_id res chain seq x y z
N MET A 1 5.95 25.64 -1.17
CA MET A 1 5.63 24.67 -2.24
C MET A 1 6.32 24.94 -3.59
N ARG A 2 6.21 26.12 -4.20
CA ARG A 2 6.82 26.39 -5.54
C ARG A 2 8.32 26.07 -5.66
N SER A 3 9.10 26.35 -4.62
CA SER A 3 10.52 26.00 -4.54
C SER A 3 10.77 24.49 -4.55
N ILE A 4 10.00 23.74 -3.77
CA ILE A 4 10.06 22.27 -3.65
C ILE A 4 9.72 21.60 -4.98
N LEU A 5 8.61 22.01 -5.62
CA LEU A 5 8.23 21.47 -6.94
C LEU A 5 9.26 21.79 -8.02
N ARG A 6 9.89 22.98 -7.95
CA ARG A 6 10.99 23.32 -8.86
C ARG A 6 12.20 22.40 -8.65
N LYS A 7 12.56 22.08 -7.41
CA LYS A 7 13.64 21.12 -7.10
C LYS A 7 13.34 19.74 -7.67
N LEU A 8 12.13 19.21 -7.44
CA LEU A 8 11.70 17.94 -8.05
C LEU A 8 11.84 17.95 -9.56
N ASN A 9 11.41 19.03 -10.23
CA ASN A 9 11.51 19.17 -11.68
C ASN A 9 12.95 19.24 -12.20
N GLN A 10 13.88 19.71 -11.36
CA GLN A 10 15.30 19.79 -11.68
C GLN A 10 16.07 18.53 -11.25
N GLY A 11 15.41 17.52 -10.66
CA GLY A 11 16.07 16.33 -10.11
C GLY A 11 16.96 16.65 -8.90
N VAL A 12 16.71 17.77 -8.22
CA VAL A 12 17.43 18.15 -7.00
C VAL A 12 16.79 17.45 -5.81
N GLU A 13 17.60 16.75 -5.04
CA GLU A 13 17.18 16.02 -3.84
C GLU A 13 16.57 16.97 -2.79
N LEU A 14 15.45 16.55 -2.22
CA LEU A 14 14.75 17.26 -1.16
C LEU A 14 15.35 16.89 0.21
N GLY A 15 15.52 17.90 1.07
CA GLY A 15 15.79 17.63 2.49
C GLY A 15 14.56 17.02 3.19
N ALA A 16 14.74 16.44 4.38
CA ALA A 16 13.67 15.79 5.14
C ALA A 16 12.45 16.69 5.36
N ASP A 17 12.65 17.95 5.76
CA ASP A 17 11.56 18.91 5.97
C ASP A 17 10.84 19.27 4.66
N GLU A 18 11.57 19.37 3.55
CA GLU A 18 11.00 19.67 2.24
C GLU A 18 10.18 18.48 1.71
N TYR A 19 10.69 17.26 1.93
CA TYR A 19 9.97 16.03 1.62
C TYR A 19 8.69 15.93 2.45
N GLN A 20 8.74 16.16 3.77
CA GLN A 20 7.54 16.11 4.61
C GLN A 20 6.51 17.18 4.18
N GLN A 21 6.95 18.41 3.90
CA GLN A 21 6.06 19.45 3.34
C GLN A 21 5.42 19.03 2.02
N LEU A 22 6.16 18.33 1.15
CA LEU A 22 5.62 17.81 -0.11
C LEU A 22 4.56 16.74 0.14
N MET A 23 4.79 15.82 1.08
CA MET A 23 3.83 14.77 1.44
C MET A 23 2.56 15.36 2.06
N ASP A 24 2.71 16.34 2.96
CA ASP A 24 1.58 17.06 3.56
C ASP A 24 0.75 17.79 2.48
N TYR A 25 1.43 18.38 1.50
CA TYR A 25 0.77 19.02 0.36
C TYR A 25 0.03 18.02 -0.54
N ALA A 26 0.66 16.88 -0.86
CA ALA A 26 0.01 15.82 -1.63
C ALA A 26 -1.25 15.32 -0.92
N ASN A 27 -1.17 15.07 0.39
CA ASN A 27 -2.31 14.69 1.23
C ASN A 27 -3.39 15.77 1.24
N HIS A 28 -3.02 17.04 1.40
CA HIS A 28 -3.96 18.16 1.36
C HIS A 28 -4.69 18.23 0.02
N LEU A 29 -3.98 18.09 -1.10
CA LEU A 29 -4.58 18.05 -2.43
C LEU A 29 -5.54 16.88 -2.57
N MET A 30 -5.15 15.68 -2.13
CA MET A 30 -5.99 14.47 -2.26
C MET A 30 -7.34 14.63 -1.56
N HIS A 31 -7.38 15.31 -0.41
CA HIS A 31 -8.61 15.50 0.37
C HIS A 31 -9.44 16.72 -0.04
N ASN A 32 -8.79 17.80 -0.49
CA ASN A 32 -9.46 19.09 -0.69
C ASN A 32 -9.57 19.52 -2.15
N SER A 33 -8.78 18.94 -3.05
CA SER A 33 -8.80 19.24 -4.48
C SER A 33 -8.39 18.02 -5.32
N PRO A 34 -9.27 17.02 -5.49
CA PRO A 34 -8.98 15.79 -6.23
C PRO A 34 -8.50 16.03 -7.66
N GLU A 35 -8.99 17.08 -8.34
CA GLU A 35 -8.57 17.45 -9.69
C GLU A 35 -7.12 17.93 -9.71
N SER A 36 -6.74 18.77 -8.75
CA SER A 36 -5.35 19.23 -8.58
C SER A 36 -4.44 18.08 -8.17
N TYR A 37 -4.95 17.16 -7.33
CA TYR A 37 -4.22 15.96 -6.95
C TYR A 37 -3.96 15.05 -8.15
N ALA A 38 -4.94 14.87 -9.05
CA ALA A 38 -4.75 14.07 -10.26
C ALA A 38 -3.61 14.63 -11.12
N VAL A 39 -3.54 15.95 -11.30
CA VAL A 39 -2.43 16.61 -12.02
C VAL A 39 -1.10 16.41 -11.29
N PHE A 40 -1.08 16.56 -9.96
CA PHE A 40 0.11 16.30 -9.14
C PHE A 40 0.58 14.85 -9.27
N TYR A 41 -0.34 13.88 -9.19
CA TYR A 41 -0.05 12.46 -9.33
C TYR A 41 0.60 12.15 -10.68
N GLU A 42 0.00 12.61 -11.79
CA GLU A 42 0.54 12.36 -13.12
C GLU A 42 1.94 12.95 -13.32
N GLN A 43 2.23 14.08 -12.68
CA GLN A 43 3.53 14.75 -12.80
C GLN A 43 4.61 14.15 -11.91
N TYR A 44 4.25 13.74 -10.69
CA TYR A 44 5.25 13.49 -9.63
C TYR A 44 5.23 12.07 -9.08
N ALA A 45 4.18 11.26 -9.25
CA ALA A 45 4.09 9.93 -8.64
C ALA A 45 5.25 9.00 -9.04
N PHE A 46 5.58 8.95 -10.33
CA PHE A 46 6.70 8.15 -10.82
C PHE A 46 8.04 8.61 -10.24
N ARG A 47 8.28 9.93 -10.19
CA ARG A 47 9.51 10.50 -9.63
C ARG A 47 9.61 10.28 -8.12
N LEU A 48 8.51 10.40 -7.39
CA LEU A 48 8.43 10.10 -5.96
C LEU A 48 8.77 8.64 -5.66
N TYR A 49 8.29 7.73 -6.50
CA TYR A 49 8.63 6.32 -6.38
C TYR A 49 10.11 6.06 -6.72
N GLN A 50 10.60 6.62 -7.82
CA GLN A 50 11.96 6.39 -8.30
C GLN A 50 13.04 6.98 -7.39
N ASP A 51 12.87 8.23 -6.96
CA ASP A 51 13.91 8.99 -6.25
C ASP A 51 13.79 8.84 -4.73
N TYR A 52 12.57 8.67 -4.23
CA TYR A 52 12.25 8.69 -2.80
C TYR A 52 11.58 7.41 -2.30
N TYR A 53 11.43 6.38 -3.13
CA TYR A 53 10.81 5.09 -2.77
C TYR A 53 9.43 5.29 -2.12
N THR A 54 8.74 6.34 -2.54
CA THR A 54 7.49 6.80 -1.95
C THR A 54 6.36 6.48 -2.91
N PHE A 55 5.48 5.58 -2.49
CA PHE A 55 4.25 5.31 -3.20
C PHE A 55 3.18 6.31 -2.78
N ILE A 56 2.62 7.03 -3.75
CA ILE A 56 1.38 7.80 -3.56
C ILE A 56 0.27 7.16 -4.39
N PRO A 57 -0.94 6.98 -3.86
CA PRO A 57 -2.04 6.36 -4.60
C PRO A 57 -2.71 7.37 -5.54
N ARG A 58 -3.20 6.93 -6.69
CA ARG A 58 -3.95 7.83 -7.60
C ARG A 58 -5.28 8.33 -7.01
N PHE A 59 -5.89 7.51 -6.19
CA PHE A 59 -7.18 7.77 -5.56
C PHE A 59 -7.04 7.66 -4.04
N GLN A 60 -7.82 8.44 -3.30
CA GLN A 60 -7.93 8.30 -1.85
C GLN A 60 -8.30 6.86 -1.47
N HIS A 61 -9.31 6.30 -2.16
CA HIS A 61 -9.68 4.90 -2.08
C HIS A 61 -9.44 4.21 -3.41
N GLY A 62 -8.62 3.17 -3.40
CA GLY A 62 -8.17 2.48 -4.61
C GLY A 62 -7.94 0.99 -4.36
N TRP A 63 -6.82 0.48 -4.88
CA TRP A 63 -6.49 -0.95 -4.83
C TRP A 63 -6.47 -1.53 -3.42
N ASP A 64 -5.79 -0.88 -2.46
CA ASP A 64 -5.69 -1.40 -1.09
C ASP A 64 -7.08 -1.48 -0.42
N ASP A 65 -7.96 -0.49 -0.64
CA ASP A 65 -9.33 -0.47 -0.10
C ASP A 65 -10.22 -1.47 -0.80
N LEU A 66 -10.04 -1.68 -2.11
CA LEU A 66 -10.76 -2.72 -2.84
C LEU A 66 -10.37 -4.10 -2.31
N ILE A 67 -9.09 -4.34 -2.04
CA ILE A 67 -8.65 -5.59 -1.42
C ILE A 67 -9.35 -5.75 -0.08
N ASN A 68 -9.26 -4.80 0.84
CA ASN A 68 -9.94 -4.88 2.14
C ASN A 68 -11.43 -5.18 2.00
N TYR A 69 -12.14 -4.49 1.10
CA TYR A 69 -13.54 -4.74 0.83
C TYR A 69 -13.80 -6.19 0.38
N LEU A 70 -12.97 -6.72 -0.53
CA LEU A 70 -13.12 -8.10 -1.02
C LEU A 70 -12.76 -9.14 0.03
N LEU A 71 -11.86 -8.83 0.96
CA LEU A 71 -11.56 -9.71 2.09
C LEU A 71 -12.74 -9.81 3.05
N GLU A 72 -13.43 -8.69 3.29
CA GLU A 72 -14.64 -8.66 4.12
C GLU A 72 -15.86 -9.22 3.40
N HIS A 73 -15.93 -9.09 2.07
CA HIS A 73 -17.05 -9.50 1.24
C HIS A 73 -16.58 -10.40 0.07
N PRO A 74 -16.07 -11.62 0.34
CA PRO A 74 -15.48 -12.47 -0.71
C PRO A 74 -16.45 -12.81 -1.84
N GLN A 75 -17.74 -12.87 -1.53
CA GLN A 75 -18.78 -13.05 -2.53
C GLN A 75 -18.70 -11.99 -3.63
N ALA A 76 -18.34 -10.74 -3.35
CA ALA A 76 -18.29 -9.68 -4.35
C ALA A 76 -17.31 -9.94 -5.51
N LEU A 77 -16.40 -10.93 -5.39
CA LEU A 77 -15.51 -11.33 -6.49
C LEU A 77 -16.27 -11.76 -7.76
N HIS A 78 -17.45 -12.36 -7.63
CA HIS A 78 -18.22 -12.80 -8.82
C HIS A 78 -18.68 -11.62 -9.69
N LEU A 79 -18.81 -10.42 -9.11
CA LEU A 79 -19.27 -9.22 -9.80
C LEU A 79 -18.30 -8.79 -10.91
N PHE A 80 -17.01 -9.10 -10.78
CA PHE A 80 -15.99 -8.80 -11.81
C PHE A 80 -16.11 -9.64 -13.09
N ALA A 81 -16.99 -10.65 -13.10
CA ALA A 81 -17.35 -11.38 -14.30
C ALA A 81 -18.45 -10.68 -15.12
N ILE A 82 -19.16 -9.71 -14.54
CA ILE A 82 -20.28 -8.99 -15.16
C ILE A 82 -19.75 -7.76 -15.91
N ASP A 83 -20.31 -7.47 -17.09
CA ASP A 83 -19.97 -6.31 -17.91
C ASP A 83 -21.25 -5.59 -18.38
N PRO A 84 -21.45 -4.30 -18.04
CA PRO A 84 -20.59 -3.46 -17.19
C PRO A 84 -20.55 -3.92 -15.73
N LEU A 85 -19.49 -3.55 -15.01
CA LEU A 85 -19.36 -3.81 -13.56
C LEU A 85 -20.51 -3.13 -12.80
N PRO A 86 -21.29 -3.85 -11.97
CA PRO A 86 -22.36 -3.25 -11.16
C PRO A 86 -21.75 -2.46 -10.01
N LEU A 87 -21.57 -1.14 -10.20
CA LEU A 87 -20.90 -0.26 -9.24
C LEU A 87 -21.71 -0.08 -7.95
N GLU A 88 -23.02 -0.18 -8.03
CA GLU A 88 -23.95 -0.07 -6.91
C GLU A 88 -23.71 -1.10 -5.80
N GLU A 89 -23.08 -2.23 -6.13
CA GLU A 89 -22.70 -3.30 -5.20
C GLU A 89 -21.37 -3.01 -4.48
N PHE A 90 -20.72 -1.87 -4.76
CA PHE A 90 -19.48 -1.45 -4.12
C PHE A 90 -19.68 -0.16 -3.32
N PRO A 91 -18.88 0.05 -2.26
CA PRO A 91 -18.83 1.32 -1.53
C PRO A 91 -18.65 2.52 -2.47
N GLN A 92 -19.43 3.58 -2.26
CA GLN A 92 -19.37 4.79 -3.09
C GLN A 92 -17.97 5.41 -3.15
N THR A 93 -17.19 5.27 -2.07
CA THR A 93 -15.80 5.71 -2.00
C THR A 93 -14.88 5.04 -3.02
N LEU A 94 -15.19 3.80 -3.44
CA LEU A 94 -14.44 3.05 -4.46
C LEU A 94 -14.88 3.37 -5.90
N HIS A 95 -16.04 4.02 -6.09
CA HIS A 95 -16.60 4.25 -7.43
C HIS A 95 -15.63 4.99 -8.37
N PRO A 96 -14.92 6.06 -7.96
CA PRO A 96 -13.98 6.75 -8.85
C PRO A 96 -12.86 5.84 -9.35
N TYR A 97 -12.32 5.00 -8.47
CA TYR A 97 -11.27 4.04 -8.83
C TYR A 97 -11.81 2.95 -9.78
N LEU A 98 -12.95 2.33 -9.44
CA LEU A 98 -13.53 1.28 -10.26
C LEU A 98 -13.94 1.80 -11.64
N GLN A 99 -14.59 2.96 -11.71
CA GLN A 99 -14.93 3.60 -12.99
C GLN A 99 -13.68 3.87 -13.82
N TYR A 100 -12.61 4.40 -13.21
CA TYR A 100 -11.36 4.64 -13.92
C TYR A 100 -10.74 3.35 -14.45
N THR A 101 -10.57 2.34 -13.60
CA THR A 101 -9.88 1.09 -13.94
C THR A 101 -10.66 0.23 -14.93
N PHE A 102 -11.99 0.24 -14.88
CA PHE A 102 -12.81 -0.55 -15.81
C PHE A 102 -13.23 0.21 -17.06
N LYS A 103 -12.91 1.51 -17.18
CA LYS A 103 -13.14 2.28 -18.41
C LYS A 103 -12.21 1.87 -19.56
N GLN A 104 -10.99 1.43 -19.26
CA GLN A 104 -10.01 0.97 -20.26
C GLN A 104 -9.85 -0.54 -20.21
N GLN A 105 -9.89 -1.21 -21.37
CA GLN A 105 -9.76 -2.67 -21.43
C GLN A 105 -8.43 -3.16 -20.84
N VAL A 106 -7.33 -2.46 -21.07
CA VAL A 106 -5.99 -2.85 -20.58
C VAL A 106 -5.95 -2.87 -19.05
N ASP A 107 -6.40 -1.79 -18.41
CA ASP A 107 -6.40 -1.67 -16.94
C ASP A 107 -7.31 -2.71 -16.29
N SER A 108 -8.47 -2.97 -16.89
CA SER A 108 -9.38 -4.01 -16.42
C SER A 108 -8.77 -5.42 -16.48
N GLN A 109 -7.91 -5.71 -17.47
CA GLN A 109 -7.24 -7.02 -17.59
C GLN A 109 -6.18 -7.22 -16.51
N VAL A 110 -5.42 -6.18 -16.18
CA VAL A 110 -4.42 -6.23 -15.09
C VAL A 110 -5.12 -6.51 -13.77
N LEU A 111 -6.17 -5.75 -13.45
CA LEU A 111 -6.94 -5.96 -12.23
C LEU A 111 -7.58 -7.35 -12.18
N ARG A 112 -8.18 -7.83 -13.27
CA ARG A 112 -8.74 -9.19 -13.35
C ARG A 112 -7.67 -10.27 -13.12
N LYS A 113 -6.43 -10.08 -13.59
CA LYS A 113 -5.32 -11.02 -13.31
C LYS A 113 -4.97 -11.04 -11.83
N LEU A 114 -4.83 -9.86 -11.21
CA LEU A 114 -4.54 -9.75 -9.77
C LEU A 114 -5.64 -10.38 -8.91
N LEU A 115 -6.91 -10.15 -9.25
CA LEU A 115 -8.05 -10.74 -8.55
C LEU A 115 -8.09 -12.27 -8.69
N ARG A 116 -7.70 -12.82 -9.84
CA ARG A 116 -7.55 -14.27 -9.99
C ARG A 116 -6.42 -14.81 -9.12
N SER A 117 -5.27 -14.13 -9.10
CA SER A 117 -4.16 -14.50 -8.22
C SER A 117 -4.58 -14.49 -6.76
N LEU A 118 -5.35 -13.49 -6.33
CA LEU A 118 -5.90 -13.40 -4.97
C LEU A 118 -6.81 -14.59 -4.65
N ASN A 119 -7.77 -14.88 -5.54
CA ASN A 119 -8.71 -15.98 -5.36
C ASN A 119 -8.03 -17.36 -5.37
N GLN A 120 -6.94 -17.52 -6.14
CA GLN A 120 -6.16 -18.75 -6.17
C GLN A 120 -5.25 -18.90 -4.94
N ALA A 121 -4.59 -17.82 -4.53
CA ALA A 121 -3.65 -17.84 -3.41
C ALA A 121 -4.35 -17.96 -2.05
N VAL A 122 -5.56 -17.41 -1.93
CA VAL A 122 -6.35 -17.40 -0.69
C VAL A 122 -7.66 -18.15 -0.94
N ALA A 123 -7.58 -19.48 -0.99
CA ALA A 123 -8.70 -20.36 -1.32
C ALA A 123 -9.93 -20.20 -0.40
N ASN A 124 -9.73 -19.70 0.82
CA ASN A 124 -10.82 -19.33 1.72
C ASN A 124 -10.52 -17.98 2.37
N MET A 125 -11.03 -16.90 1.78
CA MET A 125 -10.87 -15.53 2.31
C MET A 125 -11.53 -15.33 3.69
N ASN A 126 -12.44 -16.22 4.10
CA ASN A 126 -12.98 -16.21 5.47
C ASN A 126 -11.95 -16.63 6.53
N VAL A 127 -10.76 -17.10 6.11
CA VAL A 127 -9.64 -17.49 6.99
C VAL A 127 -8.56 -16.42 6.93
N LEU A 128 -8.94 -15.17 7.15
CA LEU A 128 -8.03 -14.05 7.38
C LEU A 128 -8.11 -13.58 8.83
N PRO A 129 -7.07 -12.91 9.34
CA PRO A 129 -7.17 -12.32 10.66
C PRO A 129 -8.29 -11.27 10.68
N GLN A 130 -9.02 -11.21 11.78
CA GLN A 130 -10.12 -10.27 11.98
C GLN A 130 -9.61 -8.82 11.91
N PRO A 131 -10.47 -7.85 11.58
CA PRO A 131 -10.14 -6.45 11.73
C PRO A 131 -9.63 -6.13 13.14
N ARG A 132 -8.58 -5.32 13.24
CA ARG A 132 -8.05 -4.80 14.50
C ARG A 132 -9.14 -4.01 15.23
N GLN A 133 -9.14 -4.09 16.56
CA GLN A 133 -10.11 -3.39 17.42
C GLN A 133 -9.66 -1.98 17.86
N GLY A 134 -8.49 -1.51 17.40
CA GLY A 134 -7.92 -0.23 17.81
C GLY A 134 -7.04 0.41 16.75
N GLU A 135 -6.46 1.55 17.10
CA GLU A 135 -5.51 2.26 16.24
C GLU A 135 -4.25 1.43 16.00
N ILE A 136 -3.68 1.61 14.82
CA ILE A 136 -2.41 0.97 14.49
C ILE A 136 -1.27 1.55 15.33
N VAL A 137 -0.34 0.69 15.75
CA VAL A 137 0.87 1.11 16.46
C VAL A 137 2.07 1.09 15.51
N TYR A 138 2.79 2.21 15.43
CA TYR A 138 4.08 2.28 14.74
C TYR A 138 5.22 2.30 15.75
N LYS A 139 6.24 1.46 15.54
CA LYS A 139 7.48 1.46 16.29
C LYS A 139 8.66 1.57 15.33
N TYR A 140 9.27 2.75 15.31
CA TYR A 140 10.50 2.98 14.57
C TYR A 140 11.67 2.91 15.56
N GLU A 141 12.43 1.83 15.50
CA GLU A 141 13.74 1.79 16.16
C GLU A 141 14.59 2.94 15.61
N ASP A 142 15.49 3.52 16.42
CA ASP A 142 16.43 4.58 16.01
C ASP A 142 15.83 5.78 15.25
N ASP A 143 14.55 6.12 15.43
CA ASP A 143 13.86 7.20 14.70
C ASP A 143 13.85 7.01 13.16
N ASN A 144 13.70 5.75 12.71
CA ASN A 144 13.74 5.41 11.28
C ASN A 144 12.69 6.14 10.44
N SER A 145 11.58 6.58 11.03
CA SER A 145 10.55 7.35 10.32
C SER A 145 11.07 8.65 9.71
N GLY A 146 12.04 9.31 10.36
CA GLY A 146 12.64 10.56 9.88
C GLY A 146 13.93 10.36 9.08
N LYS A 147 14.62 9.23 9.29
CA LYS A 147 15.91 8.94 8.65
C LYS A 147 15.79 8.27 7.29
N GLU A 148 14.69 7.58 7.03
CA GLU A 148 14.56 6.71 5.87
C GLU A 148 13.37 7.16 5.02
N ILE A 149 13.66 7.94 3.98
CA ILE A 149 12.64 8.46 3.09
C ILE A 149 11.86 7.30 2.44
N GLY A 150 10.54 7.45 2.38
CA GLY A 150 9.61 6.44 1.84
C GLY A 150 9.15 5.41 2.88
N LEU A 151 9.90 5.14 3.95
CA LEU A 151 9.54 4.11 4.94
C LEU A 151 8.21 4.44 5.64
N LYS A 152 8.01 5.70 6.03
CA LYS A 152 6.77 6.15 6.65
C LYS A 152 5.58 5.93 5.72
N SER A 153 5.67 6.35 4.46
CA SER A 153 4.65 6.13 3.43
C SER A 153 4.36 4.64 3.21
N HIS A 154 5.39 3.79 3.21
CA HIS A 154 5.23 2.34 3.12
C HIS A 154 4.45 1.77 4.32
N PHE A 155 4.77 2.22 5.54
CA PHE A 155 4.07 1.80 6.75
C PHE A 155 2.62 2.32 6.78
N GLU A 156 2.38 3.56 6.35
CA GLU A 156 1.03 4.13 6.24
C GLU A 156 0.18 3.35 5.24
N ARG A 157 0.77 2.88 4.13
CA ARG A 157 0.08 1.98 3.20
C ARG A 157 -0.24 0.63 3.84
N LEU A 158 0.71 0.01 4.55
CA LEU A 158 0.49 -1.24 5.27
C LEU A 158 -0.59 -1.11 6.36
N ALA A 159 -0.69 0.06 6.98
CA ALA A 159 -1.67 0.34 8.01
C ALA A 159 -3.13 0.29 7.54
N ARG A 160 -3.34 0.42 6.23
CA ARG A 160 -4.67 0.34 5.62
C ARG A 160 -5.29 -1.03 5.77
N TYR A 161 -4.49 -2.08 5.88
CA TYR A 161 -4.99 -3.45 6.03
C TYR A 161 -5.55 -3.65 7.44
N SER A 162 -6.85 -3.92 7.53
CA SER A 162 -7.59 -3.89 8.80
C SER A 162 -7.04 -4.89 9.81
N PHE A 163 -6.49 -6.01 9.36
CA PHE A 163 -5.87 -7.04 10.20
C PHE A 163 -4.49 -6.69 10.77
N VAL A 164 -3.86 -5.59 10.35
CA VAL A 164 -2.51 -5.19 10.83
C VAL A 164 -2.64 -4.35 12.09
N THR A 165 -2.08 -4.82 13.21
CA THR A 165 -2.17 -4.16 14.52
C THR A 165 -0.96 -3.30 14.85
N ARG A 166 0.24 -3.72 14.42
CA ARG A 166 1.48 -3.01 14.69
C ARG A 166 2.50 -3.21 13.57
N LEU A 167 3.26 -2.16 13.28
CA LEU A 167 4.42 -2.19 12.40
C LEU A 167 5.66 -1.79 13.21
N GLN A 168 6.72 -2.60 13.13
CA GLN A 168 7.94 -2.36 13.90
C GLN A 168 9.20 -2.61 13.07
N THR A 169 10.05 -1.60 12.86
CA THR A 169 11.39 -1.83 12.32
C THR A 169 12.23 -2.61 13.33
N TYR A 170 13.19 -3.43 12.89
CA TYR A 170 14.06 -4.14 13.85
C TYR A 170 15.49 -4.39 13.38
N ARG A 171 15.79 -4.28 12.09
CA ARG A 171 17.17 -4.52 11.60
C ARG A 171 17.49 -3.78 10.32
N TYR A 172 18.71 -3.24 10.28
CA TYR A 172 19.35 -2.70 9.09
C TYR A 172 20.26 -3.70 8.39
N LEU A 173 20.19 -3.75 7.06
CA LEU A 173 21.26 -4.32 6.24
C LEU A 173 22.05 -3.19 5.58
N ASN A 174 23.17 -2.82 6.21
CA ASN A 174 24.06 -1.77 5.70
C ASN A 174 25.08 -2.26 4.66
N ARG A 175 25.15 -3.58 4.39
CA ARG A 175 26.20 -4.17 3.52
C ARG A 175 25.69 -4.90 2.29
N ASN A 176 24.51 -5.53 2.36
CA ASN A 176 23.87 -6.19 1.22
C ASN A 176 22.40 -5.79 1.23
N LYS A 177 21.91 -5.18 0.14
CA LYS A 177 20.47 -5.00 -0.02
C LYS A 177 19.79 -6.34 -0.26
N ALA A 178 18.54 -6.45 0.14
CA ALA A 178 17.71 -7.55 -0.28
C ALA A 178 17.58 -7.51 -1.81
N ALA A 179 17.62 -8.68 -2.46
CA ALA A 179 17.43 -8.79 -3.89
C ALA A 179 16.00 -8.44 -4.31
N MET A 180 15.03 -8.67 -3.42
CA MET A 180 13.62 -8.40 -3.65
C MET A 180 12.92 -8.17 -2.30
N ASP A 181 12.01 -7.20 -2.28
CA ASP A 181 11.11 -6.99 -1.15
C ASP A 181 9.98 -8.02 -1.20
N LYS A 182 9.64 -8.59 -0.04
CA LYS A 182 8.55 -9.56 0.13
C LYS A 182 8.08 -9.60 1.57
N PHE A 183 6.89 -10.17 1.77
CA PHE A 183 6.42 -10.58 3.09
C PHE A 183 6.66 -12.08 3.30
N GLU A 184 7.03 -12.44 4.52
CA GLU A 184 7.24 -13.83 4.95
C GLU A 184 6.54 -14.08 6.27
N CYS A 185 6.00 -15.28 6.47
CA CYS A 185 5.49 -15.69 7.78
C CYS A 185 6.67 -15.99 8.70
N ILE A 186 6.71 -15.32 9.85
CA ILE A 186 7.74 -15.53 10.88
C ILE A 186 7.15 -16.29 12.05
N ASP A 187 5.89 -16.00 12.37
CA ASP A 187 5.15 -16.57 13.49
C ASP A 187 3.64 -16.58 13.17
N ASP A 188 2.86 -17.17 14.07
CA ASP A 188 1.42 -17.35 13.91
C ASP A 188 0.63 -16.03 14.03
N ASP A 189 1.24 -14.96 14.56
CA ASP A 189 0.68 -13.61 14.66
C ASP A 189 1.55 -12.54 13.99
N ARG A 190 2.60 -12.94 13.26
CA ARG A 190 3.65 -12.02 12.83
C ARG A 190 4.26 -12.38 11.49
N LEU A 191 4.34 -11.38 10.63
CA LEU A 191 5.03 -11.43 9.35
C LEU A 191 6.31 -10.60 9.41
N GLY A 192 7.30 -10.99 8.62
CA GLY A 192 8.49 -10.22 8.31
C GLY A 192 8.31 -9.54 6.96
N GLY A 193 8.69 -8.28 6.86
CA GLY A 193 8.72 -7.53 5.62
C GLY A 193 10.06 -6.86 5.42
N ILE A 194 10.36 -6.53 4.16
CA ILE A 194 11.54 -5.79 3.76
C ILE A 194 11.09 -4.52 3.06
N PHE A 195 11.73 -3.40 3.41
CA PHE A 195 11.63 -2.15 2.68
C PHE A 195 13.03 -1.79 2.19
N THR A 196 13.20 -1.69 0.88
CA THR A 196 14.49 -1.35 0.27
C THR A 196 14.42 0.00 -0.41
N ASN A 197 15.34 0.90 -0.04
CA ASN A 197 15.54 2.20 -0.70
C ASN A 197 16.88 2.26 -1.47
N LYS A 198 17.28 3.47 -1.89
CA LYS A 198 18.54 3.70 -2.64
C LYS A 198 19.79 3.31 -1.88
N ASP A 199 19.76 3.29 -0.56
CA ASP A 199 20.97 3.12 0.24
C ASP A 199 21.00 1.78 0.98
N LYS A 200 19.85 1.29 1.46
CA LYS A 200 19.79 0.13 2.34
C LYS A 200 18.46 -0.61 2.28
N SER A 201 18.45 -1.78 2.93
CA SER A 201 17.23 -2.54 3.23
C SER A 201 16.95 -2.52 4.73
N ILE A 202 15.69 -2.35 5.08
CA ILE A 202 15.18 -2.30 6.44
C ILE A 202 14.22 -3.47 6.61
N TYR A 203 14.52 -4.32 7.59
CA TYR A 203 13.58 -5.34 8.03
C TYR A 203 12.62 -4.77 9.07
N TYR A 204 11.37 -5.16 8.94
CA TYR A 204 10.33 -4.83 9.88
C TYR A 204 9.40 -6.02 10.12
N PHE A 205 8.71 -5.99 11.24
CA PHE A 205 7.64 -6.90 11.56
C PHE A 205 6.28 -6.24 11.27
N VAL A 206 5.36 -7.06 10.79
CA VAL A 206 3.93 -6.78 10.67
C VAL A 206 3.23 -7.69 11.66
N TYR A 207 2.63 -7.12 12.69
CA TYR A 207 1.85 -7.87 13.67
C TYR A 207 0.39 -7.92 13.22
N LEU A 208 -0.21 -9.09 13.38
CA LEU A 208 -1.58 -9.39 13.02
C LEU A 208 -2.49 -9.26 14.25
N SER A 209 -3.79 -9.26 14.00
CA SER A 209 -4.82 -9.18 15.06
C SER A 209 -5.05 -10.49 15.80
N GLU A 210 -4.64 -11.60 15.21
CA GLU A 210 -4.87 -12.95 15.74
C GLU A 210 -3.59 -13.78 15.62
N ASN A 211 -3.42 -14.68 16.59
CA ASN A 211 -2.39 -15.71 16.60
C ASN A 211 -3.00 -17.00 16.03
N ASP A 212 -2.86 -17.17 14.71
CA ASP A 212 -3.33 -18.33 13.97
C ASP A 212 -2.45 -18.54 12.71
N PRO A 213 -1.78 -19.71 12.58
CA PRO A 213 -0.83 -19.96 11.50
C PRO A 213 -1.46 -19.87 10.10
N MET A 214 -2.70 -20.35 9.94
CA MET A 214 -3.39 -20.33 8.65
C MET A 214 -3.78 -18.92 8.25
N LYS A 215 -4.29 -18.13 9.21
CA LYS A 215 -4.62 -16.72 8.99
C LYS A 215 -3.37 -15.90 8.69
N ALA A 216 -2.25 -16.16 9.37
CA ALA A 216 -0.97 -15.50 9.08
C ALA A 216 -0.48 -15.81 7.66
N GLN A 217 -0.55 -17.06 7.22
CA GLN A 217 -0.19 -17.45 5.85
C GLN A 217 -1.07 -16.74 4.80
N ASN A 218 -2.38 -16.65 5.04
CA ASN A 218 -3.27 -15.95 4.13
C ASN A 218 -3.01 -14.45 4.09
N ALA A 219 -2.81 -13.81 5.25
CA ALA A 219 -2.43 -12.39 5.32
C ALA A 219 -1.13 -12.12 4.56
N CYS A 220 -0.13 -12.99 4.71
CA CYS A 220 1.14 -12.90 3.98
C CYS A 220 0.96 -12.97 2.46
N ARG A 221 0.10 -13.87 1.96
CA ARG A 221 -0.21 -13.98 0.52
C ARG A 221 -0.93 -12.74 0.01
N VAL A 222 -1.93 -12.24 0.75
CA VAL A 222 -2.64 -11.00 0.41
C VAL A 222 -1.65 -9.85 0.27
N LEU A 223 -0.78 -9.63 1.26
CA LEU A 223 0.16 -8.51 1.25
C LEU A 223 1.17 -8.63 0.11
N ASN A 224 1.68 -9.84 -0.19
CA ASN A 224 2.56 -10.04 -1.35
C ASN A 224 1.86 -9.74 -2.68
N ILE A 225 0.58 -10.11 -2.82
CA ILE A 225 -0.21 -9.77 -4.01
C ILE A 225 -0.43 -8.27 -4.10
N ALA A 226 -0.74 -7.63 -2.99
CA ALA A 226 -1.09 -6.23 -3.03
C ALA A 226 0.12 -5.29 -3.24
N PHE A 227 1.31 -5.69 -2.78
CA PHE A 227 2.51 -4.86 -2.86
C PHE A 227 3.47 -5.23 -3.97
N TYR A 228 3.52 -6.50 -4.40
CA TYR A 228 4.63 -7.02 -5.21
C TYR A 228 4.19 -7.87 -6.42
N SER A 229 2.89 -7.93 -6.75
CA SER A 229 2.36 -8.65 -7.94
C SER A 229 1.92 -7.74 -9.08
#